data_AF-A0A850BBZ2-F1
#
_entry.id   AF-A0A850BBZ2-F1
#
_cell.length_a   1.000
_cell.length_b   1.000
_cell.length_c   1.000
_cell.angle_alpha   90.00
_cell.angle_beta   90.00
_cell.angle_gamma   90.00
#
_symmetry.space_group_name_H-M   'P 1'
#
loop_
_entity.id
_entity.type
_entity.pdbx_description
1 polymer ?
#
loop_
_entity_poly.entity_id
_entity_poly.type
_entity_poly.pdbx_seq_one_letter_code
_entity_poly.pdbx_strand_id
1 'polypeptide(L)'
;MANGAIGWTVYFDAPGTILSHVRLLEPLLSSWIGGDVMRHYEETLDWWLYRPDDNFYIGVERNAAFGKSAFDNDRFRKKLDCVDLRARLPREEHRARIIAALERLWAHQIPTCTPGLTDELPNGGGEDGPVPWPR
;
A
#
# COMPACT_ATOMS: atom_id res chain seq x y z
N MET A 1 -17.24 20.86 -7.34
CA MET A 1 -16.01 21.06 -6.54
C MET A 1 -15.20 19.78 -6.67
N ALA A 2 -13.93 19.87 -7.06
CA ALA A 2 -13.07 18.69 -7.21
C ALA A 2 -13.05 17.94 -5.87
N ASN A 3 -13.44 16.67 -5.90
CA ASN A 3 -13.55 15.82 -4.73
C ASN A 3 -12.12 15.69 -4.16
N GLY A 4 -11.85 16.34 -3.02
CA GLY A 4 -10.52 16.44 -2.40
C GLY A 4 -10.01 15.11 -1.83
N ALA A 5 -10.41 13.98 -2.40
CA ALA A 5 -9.93 12.67 -2.00
C ALA A 5 -8.46 12.52 -2.42
N ILE A 6 -7.63 12.16 -1.45
CA ILE A 6 -6.22 11.83 -1.65
C ILE A 6 -6.04 10.38 -1.24
N GLY A 7 -5.47 9.57 -2.12
CA GLY A 7 -5.11 8.21 -1.73
C GLY A 7 -4.25 7.54 -2.77
N TRP A 8 -3.41 6.64 -2.28
CA TRP A 8 -2.56 5.79 -3.11
C TRP A 8 -2.54 4.38 -2.54
N THR A 9 -2.34 3.45 -3.46
CA THR A 9 -2.25 2.03 -3.17
C THR A 9 -0.92 1.49 -3.64
N VAL A 10 -0.16 0.89 -2.72
CA VAL A 10 1.01 0.09 -3.05
C VAL A 10 0.57 -1.36 -3.18
N TYR A 11 0.57 -1.89 -4.39
CA TYR A 11 0.41 -3.30 -4.66
C TYR A 11 1.78 -3.99 -4.50
N PHE A 12 1.82 -5.18 -3.91
CA PHE A 12 3.07 -5.90 -3.70
C PHE A 12 2.84 -7.41 -3.61
N ASP A 13 3.91 -8.19 -3.82
CA ASP A 13 3.82 -9.65 -3.72
C ASP A 13 5.08 -10.25 -3.09
N ALA A 14 4.89 -10.98 -1.99
CA ALA A 14 5.93 -11.76 -1.35
C ALA A 14 5.28 -12.97 -0.63
N PRO A 15 6.02 -14.07 -0.40
CA PRO A 15 5.55 -15.19 0.41
C PRO A 15 5.15 -14.74 1.82
N GLY A 16 4.15 -15.42 2.40
CA GLY A 16 3.67 -15.15 3.76
C GLY A 16 2.24 -14.59 3.83
N THR A 17 1.73 -14.51 5.06
CA THR A 17 0.37 -14.05 5.41
C THR A 17 0.29 -12.53 5.45
N ILE A 18 -0.90 -11.94 5.59
CA ILE A 18 -0.97 -10.49 5.84
C ILE A 18 -0.26 -10.14 7.15
N LEU A 19 -0.39 -10.97 8.20
CA LEU A 19 0.33 -10.76 9.46
C LEU A 19 1.84 -10.57 9.29
N SER A 20 2.50 -11.39 8.46
CA SER A 20 3.95 -11.25 8.26
C SER A 20 4.32 -9.91 7.61
N HIS A 21 3.46 -9.39 6.74
CA HIS A 21 3.67 -8.11 6.06
C HIS A 21 3.27 -6.93 6.95
N VAL A 22 2.28 -7.08 7.83
CA VAL A 22 1.97 -6.10 8.87
C VAL A 22 3.16 -5.93 9.80
N ARG A 23 3.78 -7.03 10.26
CA ARG A 23 5.00 -6.98 11.09
C ARG A 23 6.18 -6.32 10.38
N LEU A 24 6.35 -6.57 9.08
CA LEU A 24 7.37 -5.92 8.26
C LEU A 24 7.22 -4.39 8.25
N LEU A 25 5.96 -3.92 8.13
CA LEU A 25 5.56 -2.52 8.01
C LEU A 25 5.26 -1.85 9.36
N GLU A 26 5.24 -2.61 10.46
CA GLU A 26 4.78 -2.18 11.78
C GLU A 26 5.42 -0.86 12.26
N PRO A 27 6.74 -0.61 12.10
CA PRO A 27 7.33 0.67 12.49
C PRO A 27 6.71 1.86 11.75
N LEU A 28 6.44 1.70 10.45
CA LEU A 28 5.78 2.73 9.63
C LEU A 28 4.32 2.90 10.05
N LEU A 29 3.58 1.80 10.13
CA LEU A 29 2.16 1.82 10.51
C LEU A 29 1.96 2.45 11.89
N SER A 30 2.81 2.12 12.86
CA SER A 30 2.79 2.70 14.21
C SER A 30 3.00 4.22 14.17
N SER A 31 3.91 4.71 13.33
CA SER A 31 4.15 6.15 13.16
C SER A 31 2.97 6.89 12.51
N TRP A 32 2.17 6.20 11.69
CA TRP A 32 1.03 6.79 10.99
C TRP A 32 -0.24 6.85 11.83
N ILE A 33 -0.43 5.86 12.71
CA ILE A 33 -1.66 5.72 13.53
C ILE A 33 -1.45 6.10 15.00
N GLY A 34 -0.19 6.22 15.47
CA GLY A 34 0.15 6.63 16.83
C GLY A 34 -0.20 5.60 17.91
N GLY A 35 -0.21 4.31 17.58
CA GLY A 35 -0.68 3.27 18.51
C GLY A 35 -0.24 1.85 18.16
N ASP A 36 -0.76 0.89 18.92
CA ASP A 36 -0.50 -0.53 18.76
C ASP A 36 -1.19 -1.07 17.50
N VAL A 37 -0.37 -1.31 16.47
CA VAL A 37 -0.77 -1.83 15.16
C VAL A 37 -1.58 -3.12 15.29
N MET A 38 -1.22 -4.00 16.21
CA MET A 38 -1.81 -5.34 16.28
C MET A 38 -3.27 -5.34 16.74
N ARG A 39 -3.75 -4.25 17.36
CA ARG A 39 -5.17 -4.08 17.72
C ARG A 39 -6.12 -3.99 16.53
N HIS A 40 -5.58 -3.71 15.34
CA HIS A 40 -6.33 -3.52 14.11
C HIS A 40 -6.20 -4.72 13.14
N TYR A 41 -5.56 -5.80 13.59
CA TYR A 41 -5.41 -7.03 12.82
C TYR A 41 -6.60 -7.97 13.04
N GLU A 42 -7.22 -8.43 11.97
CA GLU A 42 -8.31 -9.40 12.02
C GLU A 42 -7.86 -10.71 11.37
N GLU A 43 -7.56 -11.70 12.23
CA GLU A 43 -6.94 -12.95 11.83
C GLU A 43 -7.84 -13.81 10.94
N THR A 44 -9.15 -13.83 11.22
CA THR A 44 -10.11 -14.69 10.49
C THR A 44 -10.24 -14.28 9.03
N LEU A 45 -10.07 -12.98 8.74
CA LEU A 45 -10.16 -12.41 7.41
C LEU A 45 -8.79 -12.24 6.76
N ASP A 46 -7.69 -12.50 7.50
CA ASP A 46 -6.31 -12.32 7.06
C ASP A 46 -6.11 -10.93 6.42
N TRP A 47 -6.51 -9.88 7.15
CA TRP A 47 -6.35 -8.49 6.76
C TRP A 47 -6.07 -7.59 7.97
N TRP A 48 -5.53 -6.41 7.72
CA TRP A 48 -5.28 -5.38 8.72
C TRP A 48 -5.89 -4.06 8.25
N LEU A 49 -6.65 -3.40 9.13
CA LEU A 49 -7.37 -2.18 8.75
C LEU A 49 -7.45 -1.18 9.91
N TYR A 50 -6.85 0.00 9.70
CA TYR A 50 -7.05 1.17 10.54
C TYR A 50 -8.05 2.12 9.86
N ARG A 51 -9.21 2.31 10.48
CA ARG A 51 -10.30 3.17 9.97
C ARG A 51 -10.93 3.96 11.12
N PRO A 52 -10.38 5.13 11.49
CA PRO A 52 -10.91 5.95 12.58
C PRO A 52 -12.30 6.53 12.26
N ASP A 53 -12.64 6.67 10.98
CA ASP A 53 -13.99 6.98 10.49
C ASP A 53 -14.14 6.68 8.99
N ASP A 54 -15.29 7.02 8.41
CA ASP A 54 -15.64 6.72 7.02
C ASP A 54 -14.82 7.45 5.96
N ASN A 55 -14.07 8.48 6.32
CA ASN A 55 -13.35 9.31 5.37
C ASN A 55 -11.84 9.04 5.36
N PHE A 56 -11.33 8.18 6.23
CA PHE A 56 -9.91 7.88 6.32
C PHE A 56 -9.70 6.40 6.60
N TYR A 57 -8.90 5.74 5.77
CA TYR A 57 -8.51 4.36 6.02
C TYR A 57 -7.07 4.07 5.58
N ILE A 58 -6.42 3.19 6.32
CA ILE A 58 -5.13 2.59 5.97
C ILE A 58 -5.30 1.08 6.15
N GLY A 59 -4.91 0.28 5.15
CA GLY A 59 -5.12 -1.16 5.20
C GLY A 59 -4.01 -1.95 4.53
N VAL A 60 -3.66 -3.10 5.10
CA VAL A 60 -2.83 -4.12 4.46
C VAL A 60 -3.72 -5.33 4.26
N GLU A 61 -3.96 -5.69 3.00
CA GLU A 61 -4.96 -6.70 2.68
C GLU A 61 -4.62 -7.45 1.39
N ARG A 62 -5.44 -8.46 1.09
CA ARG A 62 -5.37 -9.17 -0.18
C ARG A 62 -5.90 -8.29 -1.31
N ASN A 63 -5.25 -8.33 -2.46
CA ASN A 63 -5.76 -7.69 -3.66
C ASN A 63 -6.93 -8.53 -4.23
N ALA A 64 -8.16 -8.07 -4.04
CA ALA A 64 -9.35 -8.74 -4.55
C ALA A 64 -9.40 -8.81 -6.09
N ALA A 65 -8.64 -7.96 -6.79
CA ALA A 65 -8.55 -7.94 -8.25
C ALA A 65 -7.46 -8.90 -8.79
N PHE A 66 -6.71 -9.58 -7.92
CA PHE A 66 -5.63 -10.47 -8.34
C PHE A 66 -6.09 -11.49 -9.40
N GLY A 67 -5.44 -11.47 -10.56
CA GLY A 67 -5.72 -12.34 -11.71
C GLY A 67 -7.06 -12.09 -12.42
N LYS A 68 -7.77 -11.00 -12.12
CA LYS A 68 -9.08 -10.69 -12.72
C LYS A 68 -9.00 -9.80 -13.96
N SER A 69 -7.87 -9.14 -14.21
CA SER A 69 -7.66 -8.33 -15.41
C SER A 69 -6.21 -8.33 -15.89
N ALA A 70 -5.95 -7.64 -17.00
CA ALA A 70 -4.62 -7.44 -17.57
C ALA A 70 -3.86 -6.25 -16.96
N PHE A 71 -4.49 -5.43 -16.10
CA PHE A 71 -3.79 -4.33 -15.45
C PHE A 71 -2.71 -4.86 -14.51
N ASP A 72 -1.54 -4.23 -14.53
CA ASP A 72 -0.38 -4.77 -13.81
C ASP A 72 -0.53 -4.84 -12.30
N ASN A 73 -1.32 -3.94 -11.70
CA ASN A 73 -1.63 -4.01 -10.28
C ASN A 73 -2.37 -5.31 -9.91
N ASP A 74 -3.09 -5.92 -10.84
CA ASP A 74 -3.80 -7.19 -10.65
C ASP A 74 -2.85 -8.41 -10.70
N ARG A 75 -1.56 -8.21 -10.99
CA ARG A 75 -0.54 -9.27 -10.88
C ARG A 75 -0.03 -9.45 -9.45
N PHE A 76 -0.34 -8.53 -8.55
CA PHE A 76 0.12 -8.55 -7.17
C PHE A 76 -0.99 -9.07 -6.24
N ARG A 77 -0.62 -9.94 -5.30
CA ARG A 77 -1.57 -10.61 -4.40
C ARG A 77 -2.01 -9.76 -3.22
N LYS A 78 -1.24 -8.72 -2.87
CA LYS A 78 -1.45 -7.91 -1.66
C LYS A 78 -1.43 -6.43 -2.02
N LYS A 79 -2.03 -5.62 -1.15
CA LYS A 79 -1.98 -4.16 -1.26
C LYS A 79 -1.89 -3.49 0.10
N LEU A 80 -1.25 -2.33 0.12
CA LEU A 80 -1.25 -1.35 1.19
C LEU A 80 -1.97 -0.10 0.68
N ASP A 81 -3.10 0.22 1.28
CA ASP A 81 -3.88 1.41 0.98
C ASP A 81 -3.63 2.51 2.01
N CYS A 82 -3.61 3.76 1.57
CA CYS A 82 -3.75 4.95 2.42
C CYS A 82 -4.68 5.92 1.71
N VAL A 83 -5.89 6.10 2.22
CA VAL A 83 -6.96 6.89 1.58
C VAL A 83 -7.56 7.87 2.57
N ASP A 84 -7.73 9.10 2.11
CA ASP A 84 -8.25 10.25 2.83
C ASP A 84 -9.20 11.02 1.93
N LEU A 85 -10.49 10.74 2.08
CA LEU A 85 -11.57 11.29 1.24
C LEU A 85 -11.82 12.78 1.51
N ARG A 86 -11.25 13.34 2.59
CA ARG A 86 -11.44 14.74 2.99
C ARG A 86 -10.15 15.56 2.97
N ALA A 87 -9.04 15.02 2.45
CA ALA A 87 -7.72 15.67 2.48
C ALA A 87 -7.36 16.27 3.85
N ARG A 88 -7.54 15.48 4.91
CA ARG A 88 -7.14 15.87 6.27
C ARG A 88 -5.65 16.08 6.39
N LEU A 89 -4.87 15.27 5.67
CA LEU A 89 -3.44 15.42 5.57
C LEU A 89 -3.07 16.08 4.24
N PRO A 90 -1.98 16.86 4.20
CA PRO A 90 -1.42 17.36 2.96
C PRO A 90 -1.09 16.22 1.99
N ARG A 91 -1.21 16.48 0.68
CA ARG A 91 -0.87 15.51 -0.37
C ARG A 91 0.58 15.03 -0.25
N GLU A 92 1.48 15.93 0.13
CA GLU A 92 2.91 15.64 0.35
C GLU A 92 3.12 14.65 1.49
N GLU A 93 2.32 14.71 2.54
CA GLU A 93 2.41 13.77 3.67
C GLU A 93 1.97 12.37 3.24
N HIS A 94 0.85 12.26 2.52
CA HIS A 94 0.41 11.00 1.92
C HIS A 94 1.48 10.42 0.99
N ARG A 95 2.09 11.25 0.14
CA ARG A 95 3.18 10.84 -0.74
C ARG A 95 4.39 10.33 0.04
N ALA A 96 4.80 11.03 1.10
CA ALA A 96 5.92 10.64 1.94
C ALA A 96 5.68 9.29 2.63
N ARG A 97 4.46 9.04 3.13
CA ARG A 97 4.06 7.74 3.70
C ARG A 97 4.23 6.61 2.69
N ILE A 98 3.72 6.80 1.48
CA ILE A 98 3.77 5.79 0.43
C ILE A 98 5.22 5.52 -0.02
N ILE A 99 6.04 6.56 -0.18
CA ILE A 99 7.47 6.42 -0.49
C ILE A 99 8.18 5.61 0.61
N ALA A 100 7.96 5.93 1.88
CA ALA A 100 8.57 5.19 2.98
C ALA A 100 8.16 3.71 3.00
N ALA A 101 6.91 3.40 2.65
CA ALA A 101 6.45 2.02 2.51
C ALA A 101 7.13 1.30 1.33
N LEU A 102 7.28 1.97 0.18
CA LEU A 102 8.02 1.44 -0.97
C LEU A 102 9.46 1.13 -0.59
N GLU A 103 10.18 2.09 -0.01
CA GLU A 103 11.57 1.91 0.46
C GLU A 103 11.71 0.73 1.41
N ARG A 104 10.74 0.54 2.32
CA ARG A 104 10.73 -0.60 3.24
C ARG A 104 10.51 -1.93 2.53
N LEU A 105 9.56 -2.02 1.59
CA LEU A 105 9.31 -3.24 0.82
C LEU A 105 10.53 -3.60 -0.05
N TRP A 106 11.10 -2.59 -0.69
CA TRP A 106 12.28 -2.65 -1.53
C TRP A 106 13.56 -3.07 -0.81
N ALA A 107 13.77 -2.58 0.41
CA ALA A 107 14.87 -3.04 1.26
C ALA A 107 14.79 -4.56 1.57
N HIS A 108 13.61 -5.15 1.42
CA HIS A 108 13.36 -6.58 1.56
C HIS A 108 13.20 -7.31 0.21
N GLN A 109 13.57 -6.65 -0.90
CA GLN A 109 13.47 -7.20 -2.26
C GLN A 109 12.04 -7.60 -2.65
N ILE A 110 11.03 -6.96 -2.07
CA ILE A 110 9.63 -7.23 -2.38
C ILE A 110 9.23 -6.40 -3.61
N PRO A 111 8.75 -7.04 -4.70
CA PRO A 111 8.26 -6.32 -5.87
C PRO A 111 6.99 -5.54 -5.55
N THR A 112 6.86 -4.36 -6.14
CA THR A 112 5.75 -3.42 -5.90
C THR A 112 5.24 -2.78 -7.18
N CYS A 113 3.97 -2.35 -7.20
CA CYS A 113 3.36 -1.49 -8.21
C CYS A 113 2.52 -0.41 -7.51
N THR A 114 2.53 0.84 -7.99
CA THR A 114 1.77 1.95 -7.37
C THR A 114 1.21 2.88 -8.44
N PRO A 115 0.11 2.51 -9.11
CA PRO A 115 -0.47 3.30 -10.19
C PRO A 115 -0.83 4.72 -9.73
N GLY A 116 -0.53 5.72 -10.55
CA GLY A 116 -0.94 7.12 -10.31
C GLY A 116 -0.16 7.87 -9.22
N LEU A 117 0.93 7.31 -8.67
CA LEU A 117 1.83 8.05 -7.76
C LEU A 117 2.58 9.16 -8.50
N THR A 118 2.88 8.96 -9.79
CA THR A 118 3.63 9.88 -10.66
C THR A 118 3.55 9.40 -12.11
N ASP A 119 3.50 10.33 -13.06
CA ASP A 119 3.90 10.04 -14.45
C ASP A 119 5.46 9.90 -14.59
N GLU A 120 6.22 10.03 -13.49
CA GLU A 120 7.69 10.13 -13.44
C GLU A 120 8.44 9.15 -12.50
N LEU A 121 7.78 8.43 -11.58
CA LEU A 121 8.32 7.20 -10.99
C LEU A 121 7.95 6.09 -11.97
N PRO A 122 8.86 5.17 -12.31
CA PRO A 122 8.56 4.14 -13.28
C PRO A 122 7.25 3.46 -12.89
N ASN A 123 6.28 3.47 -13.82
CA ASN A 123 5.13 2.58 -13.84
C ASN A 123 5.64 1.13 -13.97
N GLY A 124 6.34 0.65 -12.93
CA GLY A 124 7.07 -0.61 -12.88
C GLY A 124 6.09 -1.75 -12.66
N GLY A 125 5.36 -2.05 -13.72
CA GLY A 125 4.17 -2.84 -13.77
C GLY A 125 3.30 -2.18 -14.81
N GLY A 126 3.73 -2.23 -16.06
CA GLY A 126 3.16 -1.57 -17.22
C GLY A 126 3.81 -2.16 -18.46
N GLU A 127 3.15 -3.10 -19.12
CA GLU A 127 3.44 -3.76 -20.42
C GLU A 127 4.84 -4.42 -20.68
N ASP A 128 5.94 -3.96 -20.08
CA ASP A 128 7.31 -4.41 -20.39
C ASP A 128 7.91 -5.43 -19.39
N GLY A 129 7.09 -5.94 -18.45
CA GLY A 129 7.57 -6.90 -17.44
C GLY A 129 8.46 -6.25 -16.36
N PRO A 130 8.96 -7.05 -15.39
CA PRO A 130 9.60 -6.52 -14.19
C PRO A 130 10.93 -5.79 -14.49
N VAL A 131 11.10 -4.59 -13.91
CA VAL A 131 12.37 -3.85 -13.94
C VAL A 131 13.37 -4.48 -12.94
N PRO A 132 14.60 -4.81 -13.36
CA PRO A 132 15.61 -5.36 -12.46
C PRO A 132 16.16 -4.31 -11.48
N TRP A 133 16.34 -4.76 -10.24
CA TRP A 133 16.87 -4.01 -9.09
C TRP A 133 18.27 -3.41 -9.35
N PRO A 134 18.63 -2.21 -8.83
CA PRO A 134 20.00 -1.71 -8.93
C PRO A 134 20.99 -2.59 -8.16
N ARG A 135 22.16 -2.81 -8.76
CA ARG A 135 23.24 -3.67 -8.24
C ARG A 135 23.95 -3.07 -7.02
#